data_AF-A0A2K8X5E2-F1
#
_entry.id   AF-A0A2K8X5E2-F1
#
_cell.length_a   1.000
_cell.length_b   1.000
_cell.length_c   1.000
_cell.angle_alpha   90.00
_cell.angle_beta   90.00
_cell.angle_gamma   90.00
#
_symmetry.space_group_name_H-M   'P 1'
#
loop_
_entity.id
_entity.type
_entity.pdbx_description
1 polymer ?
#
loop_
_entity_poly.entity_id
_entity_poly.type
_entity_poly.pdbx_seq_one_letter_code
_entity_poly.pdbx_strand_id
1 'polypeptide(L)'
;MELSIVILNYNTAAFLELCIYSVLKATKNIDAEIIVADNNSIDSSLEMLASVYSGRVKVMANDENYGFSKGNNIAVAQAQGTYLCILNPDTIVGEKVFEECLAFAKAEPKAGFIGTQLIDGTGAYLPESKRHIPTPKVARQKILGNNSGYYYHEVEQNQRGKVDVLVGAFMFCDKKVYDDCGGFDERYFMYGEDIDLSYTALQKGYENYYLGNQKVIHFKGESTVKDKVYLQRFYGAMGLFYDKYFRQSAVEKKAVDLLIKGMITFNRNSENSNRNNFTEVVLVTDDDTYQLDKTTCRSFEQLKSMEVTGFQIWWDLKSLEITAIMEYMSENTKLSYRFISQKRDFYIGSDSNTSRGEVKNMQ
;
A
#
# COMPACT_ATOMS: atom_id res chain seq x y z
N MET A 1 -8.71 -15.25 17.74
CA MET A 1 -8.21 -14.30 16.76
C MET A 1 -9.15 -14.23 15.58
N GLU A 2 -9.77 -13.08 15.37
CA GLU A 2 -10.64 -12.80 14.23
C GLU A 2 -9.83 -12.40 12.99
N LEU A 3 -8.83 -11.52 13.15
CA LEU A 3 -8.04 -10.96 12.06
C LEU A 3 -6.53 -11.02 12.35
N SER A 4 -5.73 -11.45 11.37
CA SER A 4 -4.28 -11.26 11.39
C SER A 4 -3.86 -10.25 10.33
N ILE A 5 -3.15 -9.21 10.74
CA ILE A 5 -2.54 -8.24 9.85
C ILE A 5 -1.09 -8.65 9.64
N VAL A 6 -0.72 -8.93 8.40
CA VAL A 6 0.59 -9.42 8.00
C VAL A 6 1.32 -8.32 7.24
N ILE A 7 2.44 -7.86 7.80
CA ILE A 7 3.25 -6.77 7.26
C ILE A 7 4.65 -7.30 6.97
N LEU A 8 5.05 -7.25 5.71
CA LEU A 8 6.42 -7.57 5.30
C LEU A 8 7.25 -6.29 5.23
N ASN A 9 8.29 -6.19 6.05
CA ASN A 9 9.14 -5.02 6.15
C ASN A 9 10.53 -5.24 5.52
N TYR A 10 11.07 -4.23 4.85
CA TYR A 10 12.46 -4.20 4.39
C TYR A 10 12.98 -2.76 4.31
N ASN A 11 13.82 -2.36 5.26
CA ASN A 11 14.46 -1.04 5.34
C ASN A 11 13.48 0.15 5.31
N THR A 12 12.38 0.06 6.08
CA THR A 12 11.31 1.06 6.10
C THR A 12 10.85 1.42 7.53
N ALA A 13 11.76 1.51 8.50
CA ALA A 13 11.43 1.72 9.92
C ALA A 13 10.39 2.82 10.21
N ALA A 14 10.61 4.05 9.69
CA ALA A 14 9.72 5.18 9.96
C ALA A 14 8.30 5.00 9.38
N PHE A 15 8.20 4.40 8.19
CA PHE A 15 6.92 4.10 7.56
C PHE A 15 6.20 2.96 8.30
N LEU A 16 6.94 1.91 8.64
CA LEU A 16 6.43 0.78 9.40
C LEU A 16 5.85 1.23 10.75
N GLU A 17 6.51 2.15 11.46
CA GLU A 17 5.99 2.69 12.71
C GLU A 17 4.62 3.36 12.53
N LEU A 18 4.46 4.18 11.50
CA LEU A 18 3.18 4.82 11.21
C LEU A 18 2.11 3.83 10.74
N CYS A 19 2.50 2.82 9.96
CA CYS A 19 1.64 1.73 9.56
C CYS A 19 1.11 0.98 10.78
N ILE A 20 1.99 0.47 11.65
CA ILE A 20 1.61 -0.25 12.87
C ILE A 20 0.74 0.63 13.77
N TYR A 21 1.09 1.91 13.93
CA TYR A 21 0.29 2.84 14.72
C TYR A 21 -1.15 2.98 14.18
N SER A 22 -1.30 3.12 12.86
CA SER A 22 -2.62 3.19 12.23
C SER A 22 -3.39 1.88 12.33
N VAL A 23 -2.73 0.73 12.21
CA VAL A 23 -3.34 -0.59 12.39
C VAL A 23 -3.86 -0.76 13.82
N LEU A 24 -3.07 -0.38 14.84
CA LEU A 24 -3.50 -0.44 16.25
C LEU A 24 -4.74 0.42 16.51
N LYS A 25 -4.87 1.58 15.84
CA LYS A 25 -6.10 2.38 15.89
C LYS A 25 -7.27 1.65 15.22
N ALA A 26 -7.04 1.10 14.03
CA ALA A 26 -8.07 0.43 13.23
C ALA A 26 -8.50 -0.94 13.77
N THR A 27 -7.73 -1.56 14.68
CA THR A 27 -8.07 -2.83 15.32
C THR A 27 -8.52 -2.69 16.77
N LYS A 28 -8.78 -1.48 17.26
CA LYS A 28 -9.13 -1.21 18.67
C LYS A 28 -10.30 -2.07 19.18
N ASN A 29 -11.26 -2.39 18.31
CA ASN A 29 -12.45 -3.17 18.65
C ASN A 29 -12.46 -4.58 18.02
N ILE A 30 -11.33 -5.05 17.50
CA ILE A 30 -11.21 -6.34 16.81
C ILE A 30 -10.25 -7.23 17.62
N ASP A 31 -10.61 -8.51 17.80
CA ASP A 31 -9.66 -9.52 18.28
C ASP A 31 -8.63 -9.78 17.18
N ALA A 32 -7.59 -8.97 17.13
CA ALA A 32 -6.61 -8.95 16.06
C ALA A 32 -5.17 -9.13 16.55
N GLU A 33 -4.35 -9.73 15.69
CA GLU A 33 -2.89 -9.77 15.87
C GLU A 33 -2.19 -9.07 14.70
N ILE A 34 -1.02 -8.52 14.98
CA ILE A 34 -0.15 -7.87 13.99
C ILE A 34 1.13 -8.69 13.91
N ILE A 35 1.44 -9.20 12.73
CA ILE A 35 2.64 -10.00 12.44
C ILE A 35 3.51 -9.18 11.50
N VAL A 36 4.72 -8.86 11.94
CA VAL A 36 5.72 -8.17 11.14
C VAL A 36 6.83 -9.14 10.79
N ALA A 37 6.97 -9.47 9.51
CA ALA A 37 8.13 -10.20 9.00
C ALA A 37 9.15 -9.21 8.45
N ASP A 38 10.30 -9.12 9.10
CA ASP A 38 11.43 -8.30 8.66
C ASP A 38 12.33 -9.11 7.73
N ASN A 39 12.50 -8.66 6.49
CA ASN A 39 13.27 -9.31 5.44
C ASN A 39 14.78 -8.97 5.49
N ASN A 40 15.38 -9.14 6.68
CA ASN A 40 16.79 -8.82 6.94
C ASN A 40 17.10 -7.33 6.70
N SER A 41 16.36 -6.45 7.37
CA SER A 41 16.61 -5.01 7.33
C SER A 41 17.91 -4.65 8.06
N ILE A 42 18.59 -3.63 7.54
CA ILE A 42 19.82 -3.06 8.12
C ILE A 42 19.60 -1.67 8.73
N ASP A 43 18.36 -1.18 8.70
CA ASP A 43 17.95 0.06 9.36
C ASP A 43 17.50 -0.20 10.81
N SER A 44 16.87 0.80 11.43
CA SER A 44 16.38 0.71 12.81
C SER A 44 15.05 -0.04 12.96
N SER A 45 14.57 -0.79 11.94
CA SER A 45 13.26 -1.47 12.00
C SER A 45 13.15 -2.43 13.18
N LEU A 46 14.12 -3.34 13.36
CA LEU A 46 14.09 -4.32 14.46
C LEU A 46 14.22 -3.67 15.83
N GLU A 47 15.06 -2.64 15.97
CA GLU A 47 15.20 -1.86 17.21
C GLU A 47 13.91 -1.13 17.56
N MET A 48 13.27 -0.49 16.57
CA MET A 48 11.98 0.19 16.73
C MET A 48 10.90 -0.80 17.15
N LEU A 49 10.80 -1.96 16.49
CA LEU A 49 9.83 -3.00 16.85
C LEU A 49 10.01 -3.48 18.30
N ALA A 50 11.25 -3.73 18.71
CA ALA A 50 11.57 -4.21 20.05
C ALA A 50 11.35 -3.15 21.14
N SER A 51 11.57 -1.87 20.84
CA SER A 51 11.48 -0.78 21.83
C SER A 51 10.09 -0.14 21.92
N VAL A 52 9.38 0.00 20.79
CA VAL A 52 8.10 0.74 20.69
C VAL A 52 6.88 -0.17 20.70
N TYR A 53 7.03 -1.38 20.16
CA TYR A 53 5.92 -2.32 19.95
C TYR A 53 6.10 -3.67 20.64
N SER A 54 7.00 -3.75 21.61
CA SER A 54 7.19 -4.95 22.45
C SER A 54 5.86 -5.44 23.02
N GLY A 55 5.56 -6.73 22.81
CA GLY A 55 4.33 -7.37 23.28
C GLY A 55 3.05 -6.96 22.54
N ARG A 56 3.12 -5.99 21.60
CA ARG A 56 1.96 -5.57 20.77
C ARG A 56 1.99 -6.12 19.35
N VAL A 57 3.17 -6.48 18.85
CA VAL A 57 3.36 -7.06 17.52
C VAL A 57 4.20 -8.34 17.63
N LYS A 58 3.86 -9.35 16.83
CA LYS A 58 4.67 -10.56 16.66
C LYS A 58 5.72 -10.29 15.59
N VAL A 59 6.98 -10.30 15.98
CA VAL A 59 8.10 -10.02 15.06
C VAL A 59 8.73 -11.32 14.59
N MET A 60 8.97 -11.42 13.29
CA MET A 60 9.73 -12.49 12.65
C MET A 60 10.91 -11.85 11.91
N ALA A 61 12.14 -12.11 12.36
CA ALA A 61 13.33 -11.64 11.66
C ALA A 61 13.84 -12.74 10.73
N ASN A 62 13.72 -12.53 9.42
CA ASN A 62 14.29 -13.41 8.41
C ASN A 62 15.81 -13.18 8.31
N ASP A 63 16.55 -14.21 7.96
CA ASP A 63 18.01 -14.21 7.80
C ASP A 63 18.47 -13.62 6.46
N GLU A 64 17.58 -13.55 5.48
CA GLU A 64 17.80 -12.87 4.21
C GLU A 64 16.53 -12.20 3.67
N ASN A 65 16.68 -11.42 2.60
CA ASN A 65 15.55 -10.82 1.90
C ASN A 65 14.92 -11.85 0.94
N TYR A 66 13.89 -12.53 1.41
CA TYR A 66 13.15 -13.54 0.64
C TYR A 66 12.24 -12.97 -0.47
N GLY A 67 12.16 -11.64 -0.60
CA GLY A 67 11.20 -10.99 -1.49
C GLY A 67 9.77 -11.00 -0.91
N PHE A 68 8.85 -10.46 -1.69
CA PHE A 68 7.47 -10.21 -1.28
C PHE A 68 6.69 -11.51 -1.05
N SER A 69 6.67 -12.42 -2.02
CA SER A 69 5.85 -13.62 -1.96
C SER A 69 6.25 -14.53 -0.79
N LYS A 70 7.50 -15.01 -0.80
CA LYS A 70 7.99 -15.94 0.22
C LYS A 70 8.00 -15.31 1.61
N GLY A 71 8.39 -14.04 1.73
CA GLY A 71 8.35 -13.32 3.01
C GLY A 71 6.94 -13.25 3.61
N ASN A 72 5.93 -12.90 2.80
CA ASN A 72 4.54 -12.88 3.25
C ASN A 72 4.03 -14.30 3.58
N ASN A 73 4.32 -15.32 2.76
CA ASN A 73 3.89 -16.70 3.02
C ASN A 73 4.42 -17.21 4.36
N ILE A 74 5.70 -16.94 4.68
CA ILE A 74 6.32 -17.28 5.97
C ILE A 74 5.53 -16.66 7.13
N ALA A 75 5.13 -15.39 7.00
CA ALA A 75 4.37 -14.67 8.00
C ALA A 75 2.91 -15.16 8.12
N VAL A 76 2.25 -15.43 6.99
CA VAL A 76 0.88 -16.00 6.95
C VAL A 76 0.83 -17.38 7.59
N ALA A 77 1.87 -18.20 7.44
CA ALA A 77 1.95 -19.50 8.11
C ALA A 77 1.92 -19.39 9.65
N GLN A 78 2.22 -18.21 10.19
CA GLN A 78 2.20 -17.91 11.61
C GLN A 78 0.90 -17.24 12.10
N ALA A 79 -0.01 -16.91 11.17
CA ALA A 79 -1.28 -16.24 11.44
C ALA A 79 -2.33 -17.19 12.00
N GLN A 80 -3.06 -16.72 13.02
CA GLN A 80 -4.10 -17.45 13.75
C GLN A 80 -5.51 -16.88 13.48
N GLY A 81 -5.60 -15.75 12.78
CA GLY A 81 -6.84 -15.07 12.41
C GLY A 81 -7.68 -15.89 11.45
N THR A 82 -9.01 -15.76 11.59
CA THR A 82 -9.95 -16.30 10.60
C THR A 82 -9.82 -15.55 9.27
N TYR A 83 -9.59 -14.24 9.35
CA TYR A 83 -9.30 -13.38 8.22
C TYR A 83 -7.84 -12.93 8.23
N LEU A 84 -7.32 -12.62 7.04
CA LEU A 84 -6.00 -12.07 6.83
C LEU A 84 -6.11 -10.69 6.17
N CYS A 85 -5.21 -9.79 6.53
CA CYS A 85 -4.88 -8.64 5.71
C CYS A 85 -3.38 -8.63 5.42
N ILE A 86 -3.01 -8.79 4.15
CA ILE A 86 -1.65 -8.49 3.68
C ILE A 86 -1.56 -6.98 3.49
N LEU A 87 -0.60 -6.36 4.17
CA LEU A 87 -0.49 -4.90 4.23
C LEU A 87 0.97 -4.47 4.04
N ASN A 88 1.18 -3.50 3.16
CA ASN A 88 2.50 -2.92 2.96
C ASN A 88 2.93 -2.06 4.16
N PRO A 89 4.25 -2.00 4.48
CA PRO A 89 4.77 -1.22 5.60
C PRO A 89 4.72 0.29 5.35
N ASP A 90 4.57 0.74 4.10
CA ASP A 90 4.43 2.13 3.69
C ASP A 90 2.98 2.55 3.49
N THR A 91 2.09 2.05 4.36
CA THR A 91 0.66 2.38 4.35
C THR A 91 0.21 3.03 5.65
N ILE A 92 -0.89 3.79 5.59
CA ILE A 92 -1.65 4.23 6.76
C ILE A 92 -3.11 3.85 6.51
N VAL A 93 -3.73 3.18 7.48
CA VAL A 93 -5.12 2.71 7.39
C VAL A 93 -6.08 3.56 8.24
N GLY A 94 -7.30 3.77 7.73
CA GLY A 94 -8.37 4.43 8.48
C GLY A 94 -8.98 3.52 9.55
N GLU A 95 -9.56 4.12 10.59
CA GLU A 95 -10.03 3.45 11.80
C GLU A 95 -11.07 2.34 11.53
N LYS A 96 -11.89 2.49 10.50
CA LYS A 96 -12.99 1.55 10.20
C LYS A 96 -12.69 0.54 9.11
N VAL A 97 -11.50 0.60 8.49
CA VAL A 97 -11.22 -0.18 7.27
C VAL A 97 -11.40 -1.69 7.49
N PHE A 98 -10.93 -2.20 8.63
CA PHE A 98 -10.98 -3.62 8.93
C PHE A 98 -12.38 -4.07 9.35
N GLU A 99 -13.10 -3.26 10.11
CA GLU A 99 -14.50 -3.53 10.48
C GLU A 99 -15.37 -3.65 9.22
N GLU A 100 -15.19 -2.75 8.25
CA GLU A 100 -15.89 -2.77 6.97
C GLU A 100 -15.50 -3.97 6.09
N CYS A 101 -14.22 -4.33 6.04
CA CYS A 101 -13.77 -5.53 5.32
C CYS A 101 -14.35 -6.81 5.94
N LEU A 102 -14.33 -6.92 7.27
CA LEU A 102 -14.91 -8.06 8.00
C LEU A 102 -16.42 -8.16 7.77
N ALA A 103 -17.15 -7.05 7.89
CA ALA A 103 -18.58 -7.01 7.64
C ALA A 103 -18.91 -7.42 6.20
N PHE A 104 -18.14 -6.93 5.23
CA PHE A 104 -18.32 -7.29 3.83
C PHE A 104 -18.03 -8.78 3.57
N ALA A 105 -16.90 -9.30 4.05
CA ALA A 105 -16.52 -10.70 3.84
C ALA A 105 -17.51 -11.69 4.48
N LYS A 106 -18.10 -11.35 5.63
CA LYS A 106 -19.16 -12.14 6.26
C LYS A 106 -20.46 -12.13 5.45
N ALA A 107 -20.76 -11.03 4.78
CA ALA A 107 -21.97 -10.85 3.99
C ALA A 107 -21.86 -11.42 2.56
N GLU A 108 -20.63 -11.65 2.06
CA GLU A 108 -20.38 -12.09 0.69
C GLU A 108 -19.62 -13.44 0.67
N PRO A 109 -20.34 -14.58 0.64
CA PRO A 109 -19.73 -15.91 0.71
C PRO A 109 -18.78 -16.26 -0.44
N LYS A 110 -18.84 -15.54 -1.57
CA LYS A 110 -17.94 -15.72 -2.71
C LYS A 110 -16.75 -14.77 -2.71
N ALA A 111 -16.60 -13.94 -1.67
CA ALA A 111 -15.50 -13.00 -1.56
C ALA A 111 -14.15 -13.73 -1.67
N GLY A 112 -13.39 -13.38 -2.69
CA GLY A 112 -12.00 -13.72 -2.86
C GLY A 112 -11.15 -12.75 -2.04
N PHE A 113 -10.44 -11.87 -2.74
CA PHE A 113 -9.69 -10.77 -2.13
C PHE A 113 -10.49 -9.48 -2.13
N ILE A 114 -10.31 -8.69 -1.07
CA ILE A 114 -10.93 -7.39 -0.86
C ILE A 114 -9.83 -6.34 -0.80
N GLY A 115 -9.93 -5.33 -1.65
CA GLY A 115 -9.06 -4.16 -1.67
C GLY A 115 -9.84 -2.88 -1.41
N THR A 116 -9.11 -1.79 -1.21
CA THR A 116 -9.65 -0.48 -0.82
C THR A 116 -9.19 0.61 -1.79
N GLN A 117 -9.77 1.80 -1.68
CA GLN A 117 -9.26 2.96 -2.39
C GLN A 117 -7.87 3.31 -1.86
N LEU A 118 -6.87 3.24 -2.74
CA LEU A 118 -5.55 3.75 -2.41
C LEU A 118 -5.42 5.21 -2.82
N ILE A 119 -4.86 6.01 -1.92
CA ILE A 119 -4.40 7.38 -2.18
C ILE A 119 -2.90 7.48 -1.87
N ASP A 120 -2.19 8.39 -2.52
CA ASP A 120 -0.79 8.65 -2.17
C ASP A 120 -0.66 9.67 -1.02
N GLY A 121 0.57 9.98 -0.63
CA GLY A 121 0.85 10.97 0.43
C GLY A 121 0.39 12.41 0.11
N THR A 122 -0.06 12.69 -1.12
CA THR A 122 -0.68 13.95 -1.54
C THR A 122 -2.21 13.91 -1.49
N GLY A 123 -2.80 12.74 -1.19
CA GLY A 123 -4.24 12.51 -1.25
C GLY A 123 -4.76 12.15 -2.64
N ALA A 124 -3.89 12.08 -3.66
CA ALA A 124 -4.31 11.74 -5.01
C ALA A 124 -4.66 10.25 -5.12
N TYR A 125 -5.78 9.96 -5.79
CA TYR A 125 -6.22 8.59 -6.06
C TYR A 125 -5.19 7.81 -6.88
N LEU A 126 -4.97 6.55 -6.49
CA LEU A 126 -4.09 5.60 -7.15
C LEU A 126 -4.92 4.58 -7.96
N PRO A 127 -5.00 4.71 -9.30
CA PRO A 127 -5.75 3.78 -10.16
C PRO A 127 -5.25 2.34 -10.04
N GLU A 128 -4.01 2.13 -9.63
CA GLU A 128 -3.46 0.80 -9.40
C GLU A 128 -4.12 0.00 -8.28
N SER A 129 -4.95 0.63 -7.45
CA SER A 129 -5.80 -0.05 -6.47
C SER A 129 -6.69 -1.15 -7.09
N LYS A 130 -7.00 -1.03 -8.39
CA LYS A 130 -7.76 -2.03 -9.16
C LYS A 130 -7.35 -2.06 -10.63
N ARG A 131 -7.15 -3.27 -11.15
CA ARG A 131 -6.67 -3.49 -12.51
C ARG A 131 -7.50 -4.57 -13.20
N HIS A 132 -7.49 -4.54 -14.52
CA HIS A 132 -7.89 -5.70 -15.31
C HIS A 132 -6.80 -6.77 -15.29
N ILE A 133 -7.19 -7.98 -15.66
CA ILE A 133 -6.23 -9.05 -15.97
C ILE A 133 -5.29 -8.55 -17.08
N PRO A 134 -3.96 -8.55 -16.87
CA PRO A 134 -3.01 -8.02 -17.84
C PRO A 134 -2.78 -9.03 -18.97
N THR A 135 -3.84 -9.38 -19.71
CA THR A 135 -3.76 -10.27 -20.88
C THR A 135 -2.67 -9.79 -21.86
N PRO A 136 -2.10 -10.65 -22.70
CA PRO A 136 -1.08 -10.23 -23.66
C PRO A 136 -1.50 -9.03 -24.53
N LYS A 137 -2.79 -8.92 -24.85
CA LYS A 137 -3.34 -7.75 -25.57
C LYS A 137 -3.29 -6.48 -24.71
N VAL A 138 -3.76 -6.54 -23.47
CA VAL A 138 -3.77 -5.42 -22.52
C VAL A 138 -2.35 -4.95 -22.21
N ALA A 139 -1.41 -5.87 -21.96
CA ALA A 139 -0.03 -5.51 -21.69
C ALA A 139 0.64 -4.84 -22.90
N ARG A 140 0.41 -5.33 -24.12
CA ARG A 140 0.88 -4.66 -25.35
C ARG A 140 0.32 -3.25 -25.49
N GLN A 141 -0.97 -3.04 -25.21
CA GLN A 141 -1.57 -1.70 -25.25
C GLN A 141 -0.92 -0.75 -24.25
N LYS A 142 -0.68 -1.22 -23.01
CA LYS A 142 -0.01 -0.44 -21.96
C LYS A 142 1.40 -0.01 -22.39
N ILE A 143 2.15 -0.93 -23.00
CA ILE A 143 3.50 -0.66 -23.52
C ILE A 143 3.49 0.45 -24.58
N LEU A 144 2.46 0.48 -25.41
CA LEU A 144 2.25 1.51 -26.44
C LEU A 144 1.69 2.83 -25.87
N GLY A 145 1.59 2.97 -24.55
CA GLY A 145 1.11 4.16 -23.86
C GLY A 145 -0.41 4.22 -23.67
N ASN A 146 -1.15 3.17 -24.06
CA ASN A 146 -2.59 3.09 -23.84
C ASN A 146 -2.91 2.30 -22.56
N ASN A 147 -3.30 3.02 -21.51
CA ASN A 147 -3.63 2.45 -20.21
C ASN A 147 -5.12 2.09 -20.03
N SER A 148 -5.99 2.38 -21.02
CA SER A 148 -7.45 2.32 -20.85
C SER A 148 -7.97 0.91 -20.54
N GLY A 149 -7.26 -0.13 -20.99
CA GLY A 149 -7.61 -1.53 -20.72
C GLY A 149 -6.84 -2.16 -19.57
N TYR A 150 -5.99 -1.40 -18.86
CA TYR A 150 -5.18 -1.92 -17.76
C TYR A 150 -5.77 -1.59 -16.39
N TYR A 151 -6.25 -0.36 -16.20
CA TYR A 151 -6.92 0.05 -14.96
C TYR A 151 -8.42 -0.21 -15.07
N TYR A 152 -9.03 -0.62 -13.94
CA TYR A 152 -10.44 -0.98 -13.89
C TYR A 152 -11.29 0.28 -13.65
N HIS A 153 -11.84 0.87 -14.72
CA HIS A 153 -12.56 2.15 -14.67
C HIS A 153 -14.09 1.98 -14.55
N GLU A 154 -14.60 0.77 -14.75
CA GLU A 154 -16.03 0.43 -14.70
C GLU A 154 -16.60 0.49 -13.27
N VAL A 155 -15.72 0.40 -12.27
CA VAL A 155 -16.04 0.74 -10.88
C VAL A 155 -15.41 2.09 -10.63
N GLU A 156 -16.17 3.11 -10.25
CA GLU A 156 -15.62 4.43 -9.96
C GLU A 156 -14.75 4.43 -8.69
N GLN A 157 -13.97 5.49 -8.47
CA GLN A 157 -13.01 5.56 -7.35
C GLN A 157 -13.66 5.35 -5.97
N ASN A 158 -14.85 5.90 -5.73
CA ASN A 158 -15.53 5.84 -4.43
C ASN A 158 -16.61 4.74 -4.38
N GLN A 159 -16.77 3.97 -5.45
CA GLN A 159 -17.77 2.92 -5.55
C GLN A 159 -17.28 1.59 -5.00
N ARG A 160 -18.24 0.75 -4.60
CA ARG A 160 -18.00 -0.66 -4.29
C ARG A 160 -18.30 -1.50 -5.53
N GLY A 161 -17.44 -2.46 -5.86
CA GLY A 161 -17.71 -3.33 -7.01
C GLY A 161 -16.75 -4.50 -7.16
N LYS A 162 -17.13 -5.44 -8.03
CA LYS A 162 -16.26 -6.54 -8.45
C LYS A 162 -15.15 -6.00 -9.35
N VAL A 163 -13.94 -6.50 -9.15
CA VAL A 163 -12.76 -6.15 -9.94
C VAL A 163 -11.94 -7.40 -10.23
N ASP A 164 -11.06 -7.36 -11.23
CA ASP A 164 -10.27 -8.54 -11.56
C ASP A 164 -9.07 -8.71 -10.63
N VAL A 165 -8.27 -7.64 -10.52
CA VAL A 165 -6.98 -7.67 -9.86
C VAL A 165 -6.88 -6.54 -8.85
N LEU A 166 -6.43 -6.89 -7.64
CA LEU A 166 -6.10 -5.96 -6.56
C LEU A 166 -4.57 -5.88 -6.41
N VAL A 167 -4.10 -4.82 -5.77
CA VAL A 167 -2.67 -4.59 -5.54
C VAL A 167 -2.24 -5.10 -4.17
N GLY A 168 -1.04 -5.67 -4.09
CA GLY A 168 -0.47 -6.24 -2.86
C GLY A 168 -0.25 -5.26 -1.70
N ALA A 169 -0.49 -3.96 -1.90
CA ALA A 169 -0.37 -2.96 -0.83
C ALA A 169 -1.45 -3.10 0.25
N PHE A 170 -2.64 -3.59 -0.12
CA PHE A 170 -3.72 -3.93 0.80
C PHE A 170 -4.55 -5.07 0.18
N MET A 171 -4.50 -6.26 0.77
CA MET A 171 -5.32 -7.40 0.36
C MET A 171 -5.92 -8.09 1.59
N PHE A 172 -7.22 -7.94 1.78
CA PHE A 172 -7.98 -8.59 2.84
C PHE A 172 -8.69 -9.84 2.29
N CYS A 173 -8.72 -10.95 3.05
CA CYS A 173 -9.45 -12.17 2.66
C CYS A 173 -9.76 -13.07 3.86
N ASP A 174 -10.64 -14.06 3.67
CA ASP A 174 -10.70 -15.22 4.58
C ASP A 174 -9.42 -16.04 4.41
N LYS A 175 -8.81 -16.48 5.52
CA LYS A 175 -7.59 -17.29 5.49
C LYS A 175 -7.75 -18.56 4.65
N LYS A 176 -8.94 -19.16 4.64
CA LYS A 176 -9.24 -20.34 3.81
C LYS A 176 -9.18 -20.04 2.32
N VAL A 177 -9.57 -18.84 1.90
CA VAL A 177 -9.45 -18.41 0.50
C VAL A 177 -7.98 -18.28 0.11
N TYR A 178 -7.16 -17.68 1.00
CA TYR A 178 -5.72 -17.59 0.80
C TYR A 178 -5.06 -18.98 0.68
N ASP A 179 -5.36 -19.87 1.63
CA ASP A 179 -4.85 -21.24 1.66
C ASP A 179 -5.31 -22.04 0.44
N ASP A 180 -6.59 -21.91 0.05
CA ASP A 180 -7.13 -22.57 -1.15
C ASP A 180 -6.41 -22.06 -2.40
N CYS A 181 -6.20 -20.75 -2.56
CA CYS A 181 -5.42 -20.20 -3.68
C CYS A 181 -3.95 -20.64 -3.70
N GLY A 182 -3.44 -21.25 -2.62
CA GLY A 182 -2.05 -21.69 -2.49
C GLY A 182 -1.09 -20.59 -2.03
N GLY A 183 -1.62 -19.47 -1.51
CA GLY A 183 -0.84 -18.30 -1.13
C GLY A 183 -0.14 -17.60 -2.29
N PHE A 184 0.83 -16.73 -1.99
CA PHE A 184 1.63 -16.12 -3.04
C PHE A 184 2.55 -17.15 -3.70
N ASP A 185 2.63 -17.12 -5.02
CA ASP A 185 3.55 -17.98 -5.75
C ASP A 185 5.01 -17.51 -5.52
N GLU A 186 5.81 -18.33 -4.87
CA GLU A 186 7.17 -17.96 -4.42
C GLU A 186 8.18 -17.81 -5.56
N ARG A 187 7.80 -18.16 -6.80
CA ARG A 187 8.61 -17.84 -7.98
C ARG A 187 8.67 -16.34 -8.25
N TYR A 188 7.67 -15.59 -7.78
CA TYR A 188 7.68 -14.14 -7.82
C TYR A 188 8.50 -13.60 -6.65
N PHE A 189 9.55 -12.85 -6.96
CA PHE A 189 10.23 -12.06 -5.94
C PHE A 189 9.43 -10.79 -5.59
N MET A 190 8.90 -10.08 -6.60
CA MET A 190 8.06 -8.88 -6.44
C MET A 190 7.41 -8.45 -7.78
N TYR A 191 6.31 -7.69 -7.72
CA TYR A 191 5.58 -7.01 -8.82
C TYR A 191 4.76 -7.88 -9.81
N GLY A 192 4.30 -9.04 -9.37
CA GLY A 192 3.28 -9.81 -10.12
C GLY A 192 2.55 -10.86 -9.31
N GLU A 193 2.98 -11.09 -8.08
CA GLU A 193 2.35 -11.95 -7.09
C GLU A 193 0.91 -11.52 -6.75
N ASP A 194 0.63 -10.22 -6.74
CA ASP A 194 -0.71 -9.67 -6.50
C ASP A 194 -1.68 -9.98 -7.66
N ILE A 195 -1.20 -9.83 -8.89
CA ILE A 195 -1.89 -10.20 -10.13
C ILE A 195 -2.16 -11.71 -10.17
N ASP A 196 -1.13 -12.51 -9.89
CA ASP A 196 -1.22 -13.98 -9.90
C ASP A 196 -2.23 -14.49 -8.87
N LEU A 197 -2.13 -14.00 -7.63
CA LEU A 197 -3.02 -14.41 -6.55
C LEU A 197 -4.47 -13.98 -6.80
N SER A 198 -4.67 -12.72 -7.23
CA SER A 198 -6.00 -12.22 -7.60
C SER A 198 -6.63 -13.05 -8.71
N TYR A 199 -5.86 -13.38 -9.76
CA TYR A 199 -6.37 -14.16 -10.88
C TYR A 199 -6.60 -15.63 -10.50
N THR A 200 -5.77 -16.21 -9.62
CA THR A 200 -6.00 -17.55 -9.07
C THR A 200 -7.34 -17.65 -8.35
N ALA A 201 -7.70 -16.65 -7.54
CA ALA A 201 -9.00 -16.61 -6.89
C ALA A 201 -10.16 -16.65 -7.90
N LEU A 202 -10.08 -15.85 -8.98
CA LEU A 202 -11.08 -15.88 -10.05
C LEU A 202 -11.16 -17.24 -10.74
N GLN A 203 -10.01 -17.89 -11.01
CA GLN A 203 -10.00 -19.24 -11.61
C GLN A 203 -10.61 -20.31 -10.70
N LYS A 204 -10.62 -20.09 -9.38
CA LYS A 204 -11.27 -20.95 -8.39
C LYS A 204 -12.75 -20.62 -8.16
N GLY A 205 -13.28 -19.61 -8.84
CA GLY A 205 -14.69 -19.22 -8.75
C GLY A 205 -15.01 -18.24 -7.63
N TYR A 206 -13.99 -17.68 -6.97
CA TYR A 206 -14.16 -16.53 -6.07
C TYR A 206 -14.29 -15.23 -6.87
N GLU A 207 -14.72 -14.17 -6.19
CA GLU A 207 -14.91 -12.85 -6.78
C GLU A 207 -14.11 -11.82 -5.97
N ASN A 208 -13.22 -11.07 -6.62
CA ASN A 208 -12.47 -10.02 -5.94
C ASN A 208 -13.30 -8.73 -5.88
N TYR A 209 -13.18 -8.00 -4.77
CA TYR A 209 -13.98 -6.82 -4.49
C TYR A 209 -13.14 -5.60 -4.14
N TYR A 210 -13.58 -4.46 -4.62
CA TYR A 210 -13.03 -3.16 -4.30
C TYR A 210 -14.02 -2.38 -3.44
N LEU A 211 -13.59 -1.92 -2.27
CA LEU A 211 -14.35 -1.08 -1.34
C LEU A 211 -13.90 0.38 -1.47
N GLY A 212 -14.38 1.08 -2.49
CA GLY A 212 -13.97 2.47 -2.75
C GLY A 212 -14.38 3.49 -1.69
N ASN A 213 -15.28 3.12 -0.77
CA ASN A 213 -15.66 3.98 0.35
C ASN A 213 -14.63 3.94 1.49
N GLN A 214 -13.69 3.00 1.47
CA GLN A 214 -12.61 2.90 2.44
C GLN A 214 -11.30 3.35 1.81
N LYS A 215 -10.59 4.26 2.46
CA LYS A 215 -9.32 4.82 1.97
C LYS A 215 -8.13 4.28 2.77
N VAL A 216 -7.03 4.06 2.07
CA VAL A 216 -5.72 3.71 2.64
C VAL A 216 -4.67 4.56 1.93
N ILE A 217 -3.82 5.22 2.71
CA ILE A 217 -2.67 5.93 2.15
C ILE A 217 -1.59 4.90 1.83
N HIS A 218 -0.95 5.01 0.67
CA HIS A 218 0.20 4.22 0.28
C HIS A 218 1.29 5.14 -0.28
N PHE A 219 2.42 5.25 0.42
CA PHE A 219 3.45 6.28 0.17
C PHE A 219 4.38 6.03 -1.02
N LYS A 220 4.13 5.00 -1.85
CA LYS A 220 4.74 4.70 -3.16
C LYS A 220 6.17 5.26 -3.39
N GLY A 221 7.17 4.37 -3.40
CA GLY A 221 8.49 4.67 -3.98
C GLY A 221 9.69 4.57 -3.03
N GLU A 222 9.46 4.23 -1.76
CA GLU A 222 10.54 4.09 -0.78
C GLU A 222 11.42 2.87 -1.07
N SER A 223 10.82 1.69 -1.18
CA SER A 223 11.56 0.43 -1.37
C SER A 223 11.93 0.16 -2.84
N THR A 224 11.49 1.00 -3.78
CA THR A 224 11.60 0.74 -5.22
C THR A 224 12.22 1.91 -5.98
N VAL A 225 13.50 1.79 -6.34
CA VAL A 225 14.05 2.60 -7.45
C VAL A 225 13.55 1.99 -8.75
N LYS A 226 12.98 2.78 -9.67
CA LYS A 226 12.61 2.32 -11.03
C LYS A 226 13.85 2.16 -11.90
N ASP A 227 14.79 1.32 -11.47
CA ASP A 227 16.03 1.02 -12.15
C ASP A 227 15.89 -0.22 -13.06
N LYS A 228 17.02 -0.66 -13.62
CA LYS A 228 17.06 -1.87 -14.45
C LYS A 228 16.65 -3.12 -13.69
N VAL A 229 16.92 -3.20 -12.38
CA VAL A 229 16.56 -4.35 -11.53
C VAL A 229 15.04 -4.39 -11.34
N TYR A 230 14.41 -3.24 -11.11
CA TYR A 230 12.95 -3.11 -11.10
C TYR A 230 12.33 -3.61 -12.39
N LEU A 231 12.81 -3.12 -13.54
CA LEU A 231 12.26 -3.51 -14.84
C LEU A 231 12.46 -5.01 -15.08
N GLN A 232 13.64 -5.55 -14.78
CA GLN A 232 13.89 -7.00 -14.89
C GLN A 232 12.95 -7.82 -14.02
N ARG A 233 12.71 -7.42 -12.76
CA ARG A 233 11.79 -8.10 -11.85
C ARG A 233 10.35 -8.02 -12.35
N PHE A 234 9.87 -6.83 -12.68
CA PHE A 234 8.51 -6.62 -13.18
C PHE A 234 8.24 -7.43 -14.45
N TYR A 235 9.15 -7.39 -15.41
CA TYR A 235 8.95 -8.11 -16.66
C TYR A 235 9.16 -9.62 -16.52
N GLY A 236 10.08 -10.06 -15.66
CA GLY A 236 10.22 -11.47 -15.29
C GLY A 236 8.94 -12.02 -14.65
N ALA A 237 8.32 -11.24 -13.77
CA ALA A 237 7.02 -11.57 -13.17
C ALA A 237 5.93 -11.73 -14.23
N MET A 238 5.83 -10.82 -15.20
CA MET A 238 4.84 -10.96 -16.29
C MET A 238 5.09 -12.21 -17.15
N GLY A 239 6.35 -12.59 -17.36
CA GLY A 239 6.70 -13.87 -18.00
C GLY A 239 6.17 -15.08 -17.24
N LEU A 240 6.37 -15.12 -15.92
CA LEU A 240 5.83 -16.19 -15.05
C LEU A 240 4.30 -16.26 -15.11
N PHE A 241 3.62 -15.11 -15.03
CA PHE A 241 2.17 -15.03 -15.10
C PHE A 241 1.64 -15.58 -16.44
N TYR A 242 2.31 -15.22 -17.53
CA TYR A 242 1.97 -15.71 -18.85
C TYR A 242 2.20 -17.19 -19.05
N ASP A 243 3.33 -17.71 -18.59
CA ASP A 243 3.62 -19.15 -18.64
C ASP A 243 2.60 -19.96 -17.82
N LYS A 244 2.09 -19.40 -16.72
CA LYS A 244 1.12 -20.07 -15.84
C LYS A 244 -0.29 -20.11 -16.43
N TYR A 245 -0.77 -19.01 -17.02
CA TYR A 245 -2.21 -18.86 -17.36
C TYR A 245 -2.54 -18.81 -18.85
N PHE A 246 -1.59 -18.50 -19.72
CA PHE A 246 -1.86 -18.29 -21.13
C PHE A 246 -1.07 -19.30 -21.97
N ARG A 247 -1.77 -20.00 -22.87
CA ARG A 247 -1.10 -20.81 -23.90
C ARG A 247 -0.48 -19.86 -24.92
N GLN A 248 0.82 -19.57 -24.76
CA GLN A 248 1.57 -18.76 -25.71
C GLN A 248 2.34 -19.66 -26.67
N SER A 249 2.34 -19.29 -27.94
CA SER A 249 3.28 -19.85 -28.91
C SER A 249 4.71 -19.41 -28.57
N ALA A 250 5.72 -20.20 -28.96
CA ALA A 250 7.13 -19.83 -28.76
C ALA A 250 7.49 -18.48 -29.40
N VAL A 251 6.77 -18.08 -30.45
CA VAL A 251 6.92 -16.79 -31.13
C VAL A 251 6.39 -15.65 -30.27
N GLU A 252 5.23 -15.80 -29.64
CA GLU A 252 4.66 -14.79 -28.74
C GLU A 252 5.52 -14.60 -27.50
N LYS A 253 6.00 -15.69 -26.91
CA LYS A 253 6.93 -15.63 -25.77
C LYS A 253 8.19 -14.85 -26.13
N LYS A 254 8.79 -15.16 -27.28
CA LYS A 254 9.99 -14.45 -27.77
C LYS A 254 9.71 -12.99 -28.12
N ALA A 255 8.53 -12.66 -28.64
CA ALA A 255 8.13 -11.28 -28.93
C ALA A 255 7.93 -10.46 -27.64
N VAL A 256 7.27 -11.03 -26.64
CA VAL A 256 7.12 -10.42 -25.31
C VAL A 256 8.49 -10.22 -24.66
N ASP A 257 9.35 -11.24 -24.67
CA ASP A 257 10.73 -11.14 -24.15
C ASP A 257 11.56 -10.06 -24.85
N LEU A 258 11.43 -9.91 -26.17
CA LEU A 258 12.13 -8.87 -26.93
C LEU A 258 11.58 -7.48 -26.63
N LEU A 259 10.26 -7.32 -26.49
CA LEU A 259 9.64 -6.06 -26.08
C LEU A 259 10.11 -5.63 -24.69
N ILE A 260 10.13 -6.58 -23.75
CA ILE A 260 10.65 -6.43 -22.38
C ILE A 260 12.10 -5.94 -22.41
N LYS A 261 12.98 -6.64 -23.14
CA LYS A 261 14.40 -6.29 -23.26
C LYS A 261 14.60 -4.92 -23.92
N GLY A 262 13.78 -4.58 -24.91
CA GLY A 262 13.78 -3.28 -25.56
C GLY A 262 13.42 -2.14 -24.59
N MET A 263 12.41 -2.34 -23.74
CA MET A 263 12.01 -1.36 -22.73
C MET A 263 13.04 -1.17 -21.61
N ILE A 264 13.75 -2.23 -21.20
CA ILE A 264 14.88 -2.11 -20.26
C ILE A 264 16.02 -1.23 -20.84
N THR A 265 16.14 -1.18 -22.17
CA THR A 265 17.19 -0.44 -22.87
C THR A 265 16.82 1.04 -23.08
N PHE A 266 15.53 1.36 -23.17
CA PHE A 266 15.03 2.73 -23.27
C PHE A 266 14.78 3.34 -21.89
N ASN A 267 15.84 3.93 -21.32
CA ASN A 267 15.76 4.61 -20.04
C ASN A 267 15.04 5.97 -20.21
N ARG A 268 13.78 6.07 -19.78
CA ARG A 268 13.17 7.37 -19.50
C ARG A 268 13.58 7.77 -18.09
N ASN A 269 14.58 8.65 -18.00
CA ASN A 269 14.83 9.40 -16.78
C ASN A 269 13.51 10.02 -16.32
N SER A 270 13.06 9.70 -15.11
CA SER A 270 11.94 10.41 -14.50
C SER A 270 12.39 11.83 -14.17
N GLU A 271 11.58 12.80 -14.59
CA GLU A 271 11.79 14.21 -14.35
C GLU A 271 11.90 14.51 -12.85
N ASN A 272 12.79 15.45 -12.52
CA ASN A 272 12.84 16.08 -11.21
C ASN A 272 11.50 16.78 -10.95
N SER A 273 10.80 16.38 -9.89
CA SER A 273 9.66 17.13 -9.38
C SER A 273 10.14 18.51 -8.93
N ASN A 274 9.51 19.57 -9.44
CA ASN A 274 9.69 20.92 -8.91
C ASN A 274 9.33 20.91 -7.42
N ARG A 275 10.28 21.33 -6.57
CA ARG A 275 9.98 21.63 -5.17
C ARG A 275 9.06 22.85 -5.15
N ASN A 276 7.84 22.67 -4.67
CA ASN A 276 7.00 23.81 -4.30
C ASN A 276 7.67 24.49 -3.09
N ASN A 277 7.99 25.77 -3.23
CA ASN A 277 8.43 26.60 -2.10
C ASN A 277 7.17 26.98 -1.30
N PHE A 278 6.93 26.28 -0.19
CA PHE A 278 5.85 26.62 0.73
C PHE A 278 6.29 27.75 1.66
N THR A 279 5.41 28.71 1.91
CA THR A 279 5.71 29.90 2.71
C THR A 279 5.37 29.74 4.19
N GLU A 280 4.52 28.77 4.56
CA GLU A 280 4.06 28.56 5.93
C GLU A 280 3.67 27.09 6.20
N VAL A 281 3.92 26.62 7.42
CA VAL A 281 3.60 25.28 7.91
C VAL A 281 2.45 25.37 8.92
N VAL A 282 1.38 24.61 8.68
CA VAL A 282 0.24 24.49 9.58
C VAL A 282 0.32 23.16 10.32
N LEU A 283 0.56 23.21 11.63
CA LEU A 283 0.43 22.04 12.50
C LEU A 283 -1.05 21.86 12.81
N VAL A 284 -1.59 20.69 12.49
CA VAL A 284 -2.98 20.34 12.80
C VAL A 284 -2.98 19.32 13.93
N THR A 285 -3.51 19.72 15.08
CA THR A 285 -3.61 18.90 16.29
C THR A 285 -4.81 19.32 17.12
N ASP A 286 -5.47 18.34 17.72
CA ASP A 286 -6.54 18.55 18.71
C ASP A 286 -6.00 18.39 20.15
N ASP A 287 -4.67 18.34 20.31
CA ASP A 287 -3.99 18.40 21.61
C ASP A 287 -3.52 19.83 21.88
N ASP A 288 -4.27 20.55 22.70
CA ASP A 288 -3.99 21.95 23.08
C ASP A 288 -2.64 22.15 23.77
N THR A 289 -2.00 21.08 24.23
CA THR A 289 -0.68 21.14 24.89
C THR A 289 0.47 21.01 23.89
N TYR A 290 0.20 20.61 22.65
CA TYR A 290 1.21 20.37 21.64
C TYR A 290 1.40 21.58 20.73
N GLN A 291 2.62 22.09 20.69
CA GLN A 291 3.01 23.19 19.82
C GLN A 291 4.37 22.87 19.20
N LEU A 292 4.58 23.34 17.98
CA LEU A 292 5.86 23.23 17.30
C LEU A 292 6.31 24.63 16.86
N ASP A 293 7.56 24.96 17.15
CA ASP A 293 8.14 26.25 16.79
C ASP A 293 8.05 26.49 15.28
N LYS A 294 7.80 27.74 14.90
CA LYS A 294 7.66 28.19 13.50
C LYS A 294 6.50 27.51 12.73
N THR A 295 5.52 26.96 13.44
CA THR A 295 4.26 26.49 12.84
C THR A 295 3.08 27.31 13.35
N THR A 296 2.05 27.39 12.51
CA THR A 296 0.74 27.89 12.91
C THR A 296 -0.10 26.70 13.37
N CYS A 297 -0.41 26.64 14.67
CA CYS A 297 -1.19 25.53 15.24
C CYS A 297 -2.70 25.75 15.04
N ARG A 298 -3.41 24.70 14.60
CA ARG A 298 -4.86 24.69 14.38
C ARG A 298 -5.47 23.36 14.80
N SER A 299 -6.68 23.40 15.33
CA SER A 299 -7.50 22.18 15.45
C SER A 299 -8.00 21.73 14.08
N PHE A 300 -8.44 20.47 13.98
CA PHE A 300 -9.03 19.97 12.74
C PHE A 300 -10.27 20.77 12.32
N GLU A 301 -11.08 21.19 13.30
CA GLU A 301 -12.27 22.01 13.03
C GLU A 301 -11.90 23.37 12.45
N GLN A 302 -10.87 24.03 13.00
CA GLN A 302 -10.39 25.31 12.50
C GLN A 302 -9.87 25.19 11.06
N LEU A 303 -9.13 24.11 10.75
CA LEU A 303 -8.60 23.87 9.41
C LEU A 303 -9.70 23.85 8.33
N LYS A 304 -10.85 23.21 8.59
CA LYS A 304 -11.95 23.10 7.62
C LYS A 304 -12.52 24.45 7.21
N SER A 305 -12.41 25.47 8.06
CA SER A 305 -12.88 26.83 7.81
C SER A 305 -11.85 27.74 7.13
N MET A 306 -10.61 27.27 6.96
CA MET A 306 -9.52 28.07 6.43
C MET A 306 -9.40 27.93 4.91
N GLU A 307 -9.14 29.05 4.23
CA GLU A 307 -8.70 29.02 2.84
C GLU A 307 -7.23 28.61 2.80
N VAL A 308 -6.99 27.34 2.45
CA VAL A 308 -5.66 26.74 2.44
C VAL A 308 -5.05 26.83 1.03
N THR A 309 -4.25 27.88 0.78
CA THR A 309 -3.46 27.99 -0.45
C THR A 309 -1.99 28.19 -0.11
N GLY A 310 -1.10 27.36 -0.67
CA GLY A 310 0.35 27.49 -0.47
C GLY A 310 0.90 27.00 0.87
N PHE A 311 0.10 26.30 1.68
CA PHE A 311 0.53 25.72 2.95
C PHE A 311 1.06 24.28 2.83
N GLN A 312 1.96 23.92 3.72
CA GLN A 312 2.26 22.54 4.07
C GLN A 312 1.54 22.18 5.36
N ILE A 313 0.75 21.11 5.35
CA ILE A 313 -0.03 20.66 6.51
C ILE A 313 0.69 19.51 7.21
N TRP A 314 0.87 19.61 8.52
CA TRP A 314 1.46 18.58 9.35
C TRP A 314 0.40 17.98 10.26
N TRP A 315 0.08 16.70 10.03
CA TRP A 315 -0.93 15.96 10.77
C TRP A 315 -0.35 15.35 12.03
N ASP A 316 -0.88 15.73 13.19
CA ASP A 316 -0.64 15.01 14.43
C ASP A 316 -1.54 13.77 14.52
N LEU A 317 -1.03 12.62 14.04
CA LEU A 317 -1.78 11.36 14.07
C LEU A 317 -2.14 10.91 15.48
N LYS A 318 -1.51 11.45 16.53
CA LYS A 318 -1.83 11.13 17.91
C LYS A 318 -3.21 11.64 18.30
N SER A 319 -3.52 12.90 18.00
CA SER A 319 -4.78 13.54 18.40
C SER A 319 -5.90 13.35 17.37
N LEU A 320 -5.57 13.17 16.10
CA LEU A 320 -6.54 13.23 15.00
C LEU A 320 -7.11 11.86 14.61
N GLU A 321 -8.30 11.87 14.02
CA GLU A 321 -8.86 10.73 13.29
C GLU A 321 -8.20 10.63 11.90
N ILE A 322 -7.64 9.46 11.59
CA ILE A 322 -6.96 9.17 10.33
C ILE A 322 -7.95 9.19 9.16
N THR A 323 -9.16 8.68 9.35
CA THR A 323 -10.20 8.70 8.31
C THR A 323 -10.55 10.12 7.90
N ALA A 324 -10.73 11.04 8.86
CA ALA A 324 -10.98 12.45 8.59
C ALA A 324 -9.82 13.13 7.85
N ILE A 325 -8.57 12.79 8.20
CA ILE A 325 -7.37 13.24 7.47
C ILE A 325 -7.44 12.79 5.99
N MET A 326 -7.72 11.51 5.74
CA MET A 326 -7.76 10.96 4.37
C MET A 326 -8.87 11.59 3.51
N GLU A 327 -10.04 11.84 4.10
CA GLU A 327 -11.14 12.55 3.44
C GLU A 327 -10.71 13.96 3.04
N TYR A 328 -10.17 14.72 3.99
CA TYR A 328 -9.66 16.07 3.73
C TYR A 328 -8.59 16.08 2.62
N MET A 329 -7.63 15.16 2.69
CA MET A 329 -6.54 15.07 1.70
C MET A 329 -7.07 14.78 0.29
N SER A 330 -8.07 13.89 0.18
CA SER A 330 -8.66 13.49 -1.10
C SER A 330 -9.41 14.65 -1.79
N GLU A 331 -9.94 15.59 -1.00
CA GLU A 331 -10.58 16.81 -1.49
C GLU A 331 -9.57 17.93 -1.80
N ASN A 332 -8.36 17.86 -1.23
CA ASN A 332 -7.35 18.92 -1.27
C ASN A 332 -5.99 18.44 -1.84
N THR A 333 -6.00 17.74 -2.98
CA THR A 333 -4.81 17.08 -3.57
C THR A 333 -3.69 18.00 -4.06
N LYS A 334 -3.86 19.33 -3.98
CA LYS A 334 -2.85 20.33 -4.37
C LYS A 334 -1.94 20.75 -3.22
N LEU A 335 -2.24 20.32 -1.99
CA LEU A 335 -1.46 20.64 -0.80
C LEU A 335 -0.37 19.58 -0.56
N SER A 336 0.62 19.95 0.25
CA SER A 336 1.65 19.03 0.72
C SER A 336 1.37 18.63 2.16
N TYR A 337 1.49 17.34 2.45
CA TYR A 337 1.16 16.77 3.75
C TYR A 337 2.39 16.14 4.40
N ARG A 338 2.48 16.27 5.71
CA ARG A 338 3.40 15.52 6.58
C ARG A 338 2.61 14.82 7.67
N PHE A 339 3.09 13.66 8.10
CA PHE A 339 2.47 12.81 9.10
C PHE A 339 3.44 12.67 10.26
N ILE A 340 3.06 13.23 11.41
CA ILE A 340 3.87 13.18 12.62
C ILE A 340 3.68 11.82 13.30
N SER A 341 4.80 11.23 13.69
CA SER A 341 4.89 10.02 14.51
C SER A 341 4.10 10.11 15.81
N GLN A 342 3.73 8.96 16.37
CA GLN A 342 3.03 8.89 17.65
C GLN A 342 3.82 9.57 18.78
N LYS A 343 5.15 9.43 18.77
CA LYS A 343 6.05 10.04 19.75
C LYS A 343 6.37 11.50 19.48
N ARG A 344 5.97 12.02 18.31
CA ARG A 344 6.26 13.38 17.84
C ARG A 344 7.77 13.65 17.82
N ASP A 345 8.55 12.67 17.37
CA ASP A 345 10.01 12.75 17.22
C ASP A 345 10.47 12.77 15.75
N PHE A 346 9.64 12.27 14.83
CA PHE A 346 9.82 12.46 13.39
C PHE A 346 8.49 12.70 12.66
N TYR A 347 8.59 13.11 11.39
CA TYR A 347 7.49 13.11 10.43
C TYR A 347 7.91 12.48 9.09
N ILE A 348 6.92 12.00 8.34
CA ILE A 348 7.07 11.56 6.94
C ILE A 348 6.17 12.37 6.02
N GLY A 349 6.48 12.37 4.73
CA GLY A 349 5.51 12.75 3.70
C GLY A 349 6.21 13.11 2.39
N SER A 350 5.44 13.21 1.33
CA SER A 350 5.96 13.39 -0.02
C SER A 350 5.43 14.67 -0.65
N ASP A 351 6.27 15.36 -1.41
CA ASP A 351 5.88 16.57 -2.16
C ASP A 351 5.38 16.25 -3.57
N SER A 352 5.44 14.98 -3.98
CA SER A 352 4.95 14.50 -5.27
C SER A 352 4.70 12.99 -5.28
N ASN A 353 3.95 12.49 -6.26
CA ASN A 353 3.69 11.05 -6.46
C ASN A 353 4.92 10.24 -6.95
N THR A 354 6.07 10.89 -7.13
CA THR A 354 7.33 10.29 -7.57
C THR A 354 8.50 10.53 -6.62
N SER A 355 8.36 11.44 -5.65
CA SER A 355 9.40 11.69 -4.64
C SER A 355 9.30 10.67 -3.52
N ARG A 356 10.46 10.30 -2.99
CA ARG A 356 10.54 9.52 -1.76
C ARG A 356 10.09 10.38 -0.58
N GLY A 357 9.22 9.85 0.27
CA GLY A 357 8.79 10.51 1.49
C GLY A 357 9.99 10.77 2.38
N GLU A 358 10.31 12.04 2.62
CA GLU A 358 11.47 12.39 3.44
C GLU A 358 11.13 12.13 4.91
N VAL A 359 11.88 11.23 5.56
CA VAL A 359 11.88 11.08 7.02
C VAL A 359 12.72 12.21 7.60
N LYS A 360 12.11 13.05 8.44
CA LYS A 360 12.82 14.14 9.12
C LYS A 360 12.51 14.11 10.59
N ASN A 361 13.59 14.16 11.38
CA ASN A 361 13.50 14.30 12.84
C ASN A 361 12.99 15.70 13.18
N MET A 362 12.13 15.77 14.19
CA MET A 362 11.69 17.03 14.77
C MET A 362 12.74 17.48 15.80
N GLN A 363 13.27 18.69 15.61
CA GLN A 363 14.21 19.34 16.54
C GLN A 363 13.46 20.23 17.52
#